data_AF-A0A9D4LNY6-F1
#
_entry.id   AF-A0A9D4LNY6-F1
#
_cell.length_a   1.000
_cell.length_b   1.000
_cell.length_c   1.000
_cell.angle_alpha   90.00
_cell.angle_beta   90.00
_cell.angle_gamma   90.00
#
_symmetry.space_group_name_H-M   'P 1'
#
loop_
_entity.id
_entity.type
_entity.pdbx_description
1 polymer ?
#
loop_
_entity_poly.entity_id
_entity_poly.type
_entity_poly.pdbx_seq_one_letter_code
_entity_poly.pdbx_strand_id
1 'polypeptide(L)'
;MGKDIDEIKDECAKLSRRVKELYDRYHNLYKVVLRLADTFETSKGRFVLTRNNELKAMIKACVTDQVLDAAANRTNDESIDEKRVSSGRTSRLLQLTESYSKLSTGLKEFEAERSDIEGLNKNDLAKLINERKKQKSELEEKFIRLHENLLRLKRDYDYSKRFLPVKRYGFLKDMVKPVIRNERLKETYTA
;
A
#
# COMPACT_ATOMS: atom_id res chain seq x y z
N MET A 1 -12.30 37.53 -11.90
CA MET A 1 -11.49 37.70 -10.67
C MET A 1 -10.57 36.50 -10.58
N GLY A 2 -9.27 36.69 -10.81
CA GLY A 2 -8.29 35.60 -10.69
C GLY A 2 -7.91 35.40 -9.24
N LYS A 3 -7.78 34.14 -8.80
CA LYS A 3 -7.25 33.81 -7.47
C LYS A 3 -5.94 34.55 -7.21
N ASP A 4 -5.79 35.05 -5.99
CA ASP A 4 -4.57 35.68 -5.53
C ASP A 4 -3.42 34.65 -5.44
N ILE A 5 -2.17 35.10 -5.55
CA ILE A 5 -1.00 34.21 -5.46
C ILE A 5 -0.97 33.49 -4.12
N ASP A 6 -1.36 34.17 -3.03
CA ASP A 6 -1.41 33.58 -1.70
C ASP A 6 -2.50 32.51 -1.57
N GLU A 7 -3.65 32.70 -2.20
CA GLU A 7 -4.70 31.68 -2.29
C GLU A 7 -4.24 30.43 -3.05
N ILE A 8 -3.47 30.62 -4.14
CA ILE A 8 -2.90 29.54 -4.94
C ILE A 8 -1.83 28.78 -4.14
N LYS A 9 -0.98 29.50 -3.40
CA LYS A 9 0.02 28.90 -2.51
C LYS A 9 -0.64 28.07 -1.40
N ASP A 10 -1.71 28.57 -0.78
CA ASP A 10 -2.46 27.82 0.23
C ASP A 10 -3.15 26.58 -0.36
N GLU A 11 -3.76 26.67 -1.54
CA GLU A 11 -4.31 25.50 -2.24
C GLU A 11 -3.23 24.44 -2.52
N CYS A 12 -2.07 24.86 -3.00
CA CYS A 12 -0.93 23.97 -3.26
C CYS A 12 -0.42 23.31 -1.96
N ALA A 13 -0.34 24.06 -0.86
CA ALA A 13 0.07 23.55 0.45
C ALA A 13 -0.95 22.55 1.02
N LYS A 14 -2.26 22.80 0.84
CA LYS A 14 -3.33 21.88 1.24
C LYS A 14 -3.31 20.60 0.41
N LEU A 15 -3.16 20.71 -0.91
CA LEU A 15 -3.05 19.55 -1.80
C LEU A 15 -1.81 18.71 -1.48
N SER A 16 -0.66 19.35 -1.26
CA SER A 16 0.59 18.65 -0.90
C SER A 16 0.44 17.89 0.42
N ARG A 17 -0.20 18.50 1.43
CA ARG A 17 -0.55 17.80 2.68
C ARG A 17 -1.45 16.59 2.43
N ARG A 18 -2.47 16.74 1.59
CA ARG A 18 -3.41 15.66 1.29
C ARG A 18 -2.76 14.52 0.51
N VAL A 19 -1.87 14.82 -0.44
CA VAL A 19 -1.13 13.81 -1.20
C VAL A 19 -0.18 13.04 -0.29
N LYS A 20 0.53 13.72 0.62
CA LYS A 20 1.36 13.07 1.64
C LYS A 20 0.55 12.08 2.48
N GLU A 21 -0.60 12.51 2.98
CA GLU A 21 -1.49 11.63 3.76
C GLU A 21 -1.89 10.37 3.01
N LEU A 22 -2.18 10.49 1.71
CA LEU A 22 -2.55 9.37 0.87
C LEU A 22 -1.36 8.45 0.61
N TYR A 23 -0.17 9.01 0.40
CA TYR A 23 1.08 8.25 0.32
C TYR A 23 1.31 7.44 1.59
N ASP A 24 1.23 8.04 2.78
CA ASP A 24 1.44 7.38 4.06
C ASP A 24 0.47 6.20 4.25
N ARG A 25 -0.82 6.44 4.00
CA ARG A 25 -1.87 5.41 4.10
C ARG A 25 -1.64 4.27 3.11
N TYR A 26 -1.34 4.61 1.86
CA TYR A 26 -1.09 3.63 0.82
C TYR A 26 0.19 2.83 1.11
N HIS A 27 1.23 3.47 1.62
CA HIS A 27 2.48 2.84 2.02
C HIS A 27 2.29 1.83 3.15
N ASN A 28 1.56 2.20 4.20
CA ASN A 28 1.22 1.30 5.30
C ASN A 28 0.44 0.07 4.81
N LEU A 29 -0.56 0.29 3.95
CA LEU A 29 -1.37 -0.79 3.41
C LEU A 29 -0.57 -1.70 2.47
N TYR A 30 0.36 -1.13 1.68
CA TYR A 30 1.26 -1.89 0.82
C TYR A 30 2.27 -2.73 1.63
N LYS A 31 2.77 -2.21 2.75
CA LYS A 31 3.66 -2.94 3.67
C LYS A 31 3.02 -4.23 4.18
N VAL A 32 1.73 -4.20 4.48
CA VAL A 32 0.94 -5.37 4.89
C VAL A 32 0.92 -6.42 3.76
N VAL A 33 0.68 -5.98 2.53
CA VAL A 33 0.69 -6.86 1.35
C VAL A 33 2.07 -7.46 1.07
N LEU A 34 3.14 -6.67 1.25
CA LEU A 34 4.51 -7.16 1.10
C LEU A 34 4.84 -8.28 2.09
N ARG A 35 4.41 -8.13 3.35
CA ARG A 35 4.56 -9.15 4.39
C ARG A 35 3.76 -10.40 4.10
N LEU A 36 2.52 -10.23 3.62
CA LEU A 36 1.69 -11.33 3.16
C LEU A 36 2.38 -12.11 2.04
N ALA A 37 3.00 -11.41 1.10
CA ALA A 37 3.74 -12.00 0.00
C ALA A 37 4.99 -12.75 0.46
N ASP A 38 5.84 -12.12 1.27
CA ASP A 38 7.07 -12.73 1.79
C ASP A 38 6.77 -13.99 2.60
N THR A 39 5.78 -13.90 3.50
CA THR A 39 5.42 -15.03 4.36
C THR A 39 4.73 -16.14 3.55
N PHE A 40 3.91 -15.80 2.54
CA PHE A 40 3.34 -16.79 1.62
C PHE A 40 4.43 -17.54 0.85
N GLU A 41 5.44 -16.84 0.32
CA GLU A 41 6.54 -17.47 -0.41
C GLU A 41 7.41 -18.35 0.50
N THR A 42 7.80 -17.88 1.69
CA THR A 42 8.61 -18.64 2.65
C THR A 42 7.88 -19.88 3.19
N SER A 43 6.55 -19.83 3.31
CA SER A 43 5.74 -20.97 3.75
C SER A 43 5.74 -22.15 2.76
N LYS A 44 6.05 -21.91 1.46
CA LYS A 44 6.06 -22.96 0.42
C LYS A 44 7.10 -24.05 0.65
N GLY A 45 8.15 -23.79 1.42
CA GLY A 45 9.19 -24.77 1.78
C GLY A 45 8.86 -25.65 2.99
N ARG A 46 7.76 -25.38 3.73
CA ARG A 46 7.45 -26.04 5.02
C ARG A 46 6.37 -27.12 4.90
N PHE A 47 6.30 -28.07 5.83
CA PHE A 47 5.26 -29.10 5.88
C PHE A 47 3.83 -28.52 5.91
N VAL A 48 2.87 -29.24 5.31
CA VAL A 48 1.50 -28.75 4.99
C VAL A 48 0.72 -28.25 6.21
N LEU A 49 0.84 -28.91 7.37
CA LEU A 49 0.15 -28.51 8.61
C LEU A 49 0.70 -27.20 9.17
N THR A 50 2.02 -27.07 9.25
CA THR A 50 2.71 -25.84 9.67
C THR A 50 2.37 -24.68 8.75
N ARG A 51 2.38 -24.92 7.43
CA ARG A 51 2.04 -23.94 6.40
C ARG A 51 0.61 -23.39 6.53
N ASN A 52 -0.35 -24.23 6.87
CA ASN A 52 -1.75 -23.83 7.03
C ASN A 52 -1.93 -22.90 8.25
N ASN A 53 -1.25 -23.20 9.36
CA ASN A 53 -1.31 -22.37 10.56
C ASN A 53 -0.59 -21.02 10.36
N GLU A 54 0.56 -21.03 9.67
CA GLU A 54 1.26 -19.81 9.28
C GLU A 54 0.39 -18.94 8.36
N LEU A 55 -0.23 -19.50 7.33
CA LEU A 55 -1.08 -18.75 6.40
C LEU A 55 -2.32 -18.18 7.08
N LYS A 56 -2.93 -18.90 8.02
CA LYS A 56 -4.02 -18.38 8.86
C LYS A 56 -3.55 -17.23 9.73
N ALA A 57 -2.40 -17.36 10.38
CA ALA A 57 -1.85 -16.32 11.26
C ALA A 57 -1.52 -15.06 10.45
N MET A 58 -0.92 -15.21 9.26
CA MET A 58 -0.64 -14.11 8.33
C MET A 58 -1.90 -13.37 7.92
N ILE A 59 -2.91 -14.10 7.42
CA ILE A 59 -4.14 -13.47 6.93
C ILE A 59 -4.79 -12.71 8.09
N LYS A 60 -4.88 -13.32 9.28
CA LYS A 60 -5.38 -12.63 10.49
C LYS A 60 -4.62 -11.35 10.79
N ALA A 61 -3.28 -11.37 10.75
CA ALA A 61 -2.45 -10.20 11.01
C ALA A 61 -2.59 -9.11 9.92
N CYS A 62 -2.98 -9.46 8.70
CA CYS A 62 -3.14 -8.52 7.59
C CYS A 62 -4.54 -7.90 7.50
N VAL A 63 -5.56 -8.56 8.06
CA VAL A 63 -6.98 -8.18 7.93
C VAL A 63 -7.65 -7.87 9.27
N THR A 64 -6.86 -7.61 10.32
CA THR A 64 -7.40 -7.09 11.58
C THR A 64 -8.07 -5.75 11.34
N ASP A 65 -9.20 -5.53 12.03
CA ASP A 65 -9.90 -4.24 12.00
C ASP A 65 -8.97 -3.08 12.32
N GLN A 66 -8.09 -3.24 13.30
CA GLN A 66 -7.07 -2.24 13.61
C GLN A 66 -6.15 -1.87 12.42
N VAL A 67 -5.77 -2.81 11.55
CA VAL A 67 -4.88 -2.54 10.40
C VAL A 67 -5.65 -1.90 9.24
N LEU A 68 -6.90 -2.33 9.02
CA LEU A 68 -7.76 -1.77 8.00
C LEU A 68 -8.26 -0.37 8.40
N ASP A 69 -8.62 -0.20 9.68
CA ASP A 69 -9.01 1.06 10.28
C ASP A 69 -7.81 2.00 10.43
N ALA A 70 -6.61 1.52 10.74
CA ALA A 70 -5.38 2.34 10.77
C ALA A 70 -4.96 2.82 9.38
N ALA A 71 -5.21 2.00 8.34
CA ALA A 71 -4.99 2.42 6.96
C ALA A 71 -6.08 3.39 6.48
N ALA A 72 -7.32 3.25 6.96
CA ALA A 72 -8.44 4.14 6.65
C ALA A 72 -8.39 5.47 7.45
N ASN A 73 -7.92 5.42 8.69
CA ASN A 73 -7.88 6.51 9.67
C ASN A 73 -6.46 6.68 10.20
N ARG A 74 -5.92 7.90 10.06
CA ARG A 74 -4.59 8.30 10.52
C ARG A 74 -4.28 7.71 11.90
N THR A 75 -3.47 6.66 11.92
CA THR A 75 -2.76 6.24 13.12
C THR A 75 -1.32 5.96 12.69
N ASN A 76 -0.43 6.85 13.14
CA ASN A 76 1.00 6.68 13.06
C ASN A 76 1.36 5.55 14.04
N ASP A 77 1.26 4.30 13.59
CA ASP A 77 1.87 3.20 14.31
C ASP A 77 3.14 2.78 13.58
N GLU A 78 4.25 3.38 14.00
CA GLU A 78 5.60 3.10 13.48
C GLU A 78 6.17 1.76 13.97
N SER A 79 5.40 0.94 14.69
CA SER A 79 5.91 -0.27 15.35
C SER A 79 6.05 -1.51 14.45
N ILE A 80 6.22 -1.34 13.13
CA ILE A 80 6.32 -2.49 12.24
C ILE A 80 7.72 -2.65 11.62
N ASP A 81 8.58 -3.33 12.37
CA ASP A 81 9.98 -3.68 12.13
C ASP A 81 10.31 -4.01 10.65
N GLU A 82 11.25 -3.26 10.05
CA GLU A 82 11.69 -3.38 8.64
C GLU A 82 12.62 -4.58 8.39
N LYS A 83 13.07 -5.28 9.44
CA LYS A 83 14.24 -6.17 9.38
C LYS A 83 14.00 -7.62 8.99
N ARG A 84 12.82 -8.00 8.47
CA ARG A 84 12.55 -9.40 8.07
C ARG A 84 12.10 -9.51 6.63
N VAL A 85 13.04 -9.46 5.69
CA VAL A 85 12.82 -10.00 4.35
C VAL A 85 14.03 -10.86 3.99
N SER A 86 14.02 -12.11 4.43
CA SER A 86 15.12 -13.07 4.31
C SER A 86 15.30 -13.59 2.88
N SER A 87 16.56 -13.91 2.57
CA SER A 87 17.12 -14.45 1.32
C SER A 87 16.33 -15.65 0.76
N GLY A 88 15.78 -15.48 -0.45
CA GLY A 88 15.01 -16.50 -1.17
C GLY A 88 13.85 -15.92 -1.99
N ARG A 89 14.06 -14.78 -2.68
CA ARG A 89 12.96 -14.03 -3.30
C ARG A 89 12.64 -14.58 -4.69
N THR A 90 11.41 -15.02 -4.90
CA THR A 90 10.88 -15.22 -6.25
C THR A 90 10.84 -13.87 -6.99
N SER A 91 10.94 -13.87 -8.32
CA SER A 91 10.89 -12.65 -9.16
C SER A 91 9.73 -11.70 -8.80
N ARG A 92 8.62 -12.24 -8.31
CA ARG A 92 7.44 -11.45 -7.87
C ARG A 92 7.66 -10.70 -6.56
N LEU A 93 8.31 -11.30 -5.58
CA LEU A 93 8.62 -10.64 -4.32
C LEU A 93 9.65 -9.52 -4.52
N LEU A 94 10.58 -9.69 -5.46
CA LEU A 94 11.49 -8.63 -5.89
C LEU A 94 10.72 -7.43 -6.47
N GLN A 95 9.76 -7.67 -7.36
CA GLN A 95 8.93 -6.60 -7.93
C GLN A 95 8.13 -5.83 -6.86
N LEU A 96 7.50 -6.53 -5.92
CA LEU A 96 6.78 -5.88 -4.81
C LEU A 96 7.73 -5.07 -3.91
N THR A 97 8.94 -5.58 -3.67
CA THR A 97 9.94 -4.87 -2.87
C THR A 97 10.42 -3.60 -3.59
N GLU A 98 10.60 -3.66 -4.92
CA GLU A 98 10.99 -2.51 -5.74
C GLU A 98 9.87 -1.46 -5.81
N SER A 99 8.62 -1.86 -5.95
CA SER A 99 7.48 -0.95 -5.88
C SER A 99 7.37 -0.28 -4.50
N TYR A 100 7.64 -1.02 -3.42
CA TYR A 100 7.64 -0.48 -2.07
C TYR A 100 8.80 0.51 -1.83
N SER A 101 10.01 0.20 -2.31
CA SER A 101 11.15 1.10 -2.17
C SER A 101 10.94 2.39 -2.96
N LYS A 102 10.41 2.32 -4.19
CA LYS A 102 10.03 3.50 -4.98
C LYS A 102 9.00 4.37 -4.25
N LEU A 103 7.99 3.75 -3.63
CA LEU A 103 6.99 4.45 -2.83
C LEU A 103 7.61 5.15 -1.61
N SER A 104 8.55 4.48 -0.94
CA SER A 104 9.30 5.04 0.20
C SER A 104 10.20 6.22 -0.21
N THR A 105 10.88 6.11 -1.35
CA THR A 105 11.72 7.20 -1.89
C THR A 105 10.86 8.40 -2.31
N GLY A 106 9.74 8.17 -3.01
CA GLY A 106 8.82 9.23 -3.39
C GLY A 106 8.25 9.99 -2.19
N LEU A 107 7.99 9.32 -1.07
CA LEU A 107 7.57 9.99 0.17
C LEU A 107 8.65 10.96 0.69
N LYS A 108 9.93 10.59 0.63
CA LYS A 108 11.07 11.43 1.06
C LYS A 108 11.28 12.63 0.12
N GLU A 109 11.13 12.42 -1.18
CA GLU A 109 11.22 13.49 -2.19
C GLU A 109 10.10 14.54 -1.97
N PHE A 110 8.89 14.09 -1.63
CA PHE A 110 7.78 14.97 -1.26
C PHE A 110 8.05 15.83 -0.02
N GLU A 111 8.79 15.30 0.96
CA GLU A 111 9.16 16.04 2.16
C GLU A 111 10.20 17.14 1.87
N ALA A 112 11.12 16.88 0.93
CA ALA A 112 12.11 17.86 0.48
C ALA A 112 11.46 18.99 -0.37
N GLU A 113 10.57 18.63 -1.30
CA GLU A 113 9.97 19.56 -2.28
C GLU A 113 9.02 20.59 -1.63
N ARG A 114 8.56 20.34 -0.40
CA ARG A 114 7.71 21.28 0.36
C ARG A 114 8.47 22.57 0.74
N SER A 115 9.81 22.53 0.77
CA SER A 115 10.65 23.68 1.12
C SER A 115 10.74 24.74 0.01
N ASP A 116 10.38 24.40 -1.24
CA ASP A 116 10.68 25.24 -2.42
C ASP A 116 9.46 26.00 -2.98
N ILE A 117 8.28 25.88 -2.34
CA ILE A 117 7.03 26.47 -2.84
C ILE A 117 7.04 28.02 -2.75
N GLU A 118 7.84 28.59 -1.86
CA GLU A 118 7.86 30.04 -1.59
C GLU A 118 8.41 30.88 -2.76
N GLY A 119 9.30 30.30 -3.59
CA GLY A 119 9.97 30.97 -4.71
C GLY A 119 9.32 30.80 -6.09
N LEU A 120 8.23 30.02 -6.20
CA LEU A 120 7.62 29.70 -7.50
C LEU A 120 6.72 30.82 -8.03
N ASN A 121 6.77 31.04 -9.35
CA ASN A 121 5.87 31.96 -10.04
C ASN A 121 4.45 31.37 -10.19
N LYS A 122 3.48 32.20 -10.56
CA LYS A 122 2.05 31.81 -10.66
C LYS A 122 1.81 30.66 -11.66
N ASN A 123 2.58 30.59 -12.74
CA ASN A 123 2.44 29.55 -13.76
C ASN A 123 3.01 28.21 -13.29
N ASP A 124 4.14 28.22 -12.59
CA ASP A 124 4.77 27.04 -12.02
C ASP A 124 3.94 26.49 -10.86
N LEU A 125 3.36 27.36 -10.03
CA LEU A 125 2.38 26.95 -9.01
C LEU A 125 1.15 26.27 -9.63
N ALA A 126 0.64 26.78 -10.75
CA ALA A 126 -0.50 26.17 -11.44
C ALA A 126 -0.17 24.77 -12.00
N LYS A 127 1.03 24.60 -12.57
CA LYS A 127 1.53 23.29 -13.02
C LYS A 127 1.66 22.31 -11.86
N LEU A 128 2.29 22.75 -10.77
CA LEU A 128 2.48 21.93 -9.57
C LEU A 128 1.13 21.50 -8.97
N ILE A 129 0.15 22.40 -8.90
CA ILE A 129 -1.21 22.07 -8.45
C ILE A 129 -1.85 20.98 -9.32
N ASN A 130 -1.73 21.08 -10.64
CA ASN A 130 -2.28 20.08 -11.56
C ASN A 130 -1.60 18.73 -11.40
N GLU A 131 -0.28 18.73 -11.25
CA GLU A 131 0.49 17.50 -10.98
C GLU A 131 0.10 16.86 -9.65
N ARG A 132 -0.02 17.66 -8.58
CA ARG A 132 -0.50 17.17 -7.27
C ARG A 132 -1.92 16.63 -7.33
N LYS A 133 -2.81 17.25 -8.13
CA LYS A 133 -4.18 16.73 -8.35
C LYS A 133 -4.16 15.37 -9.05
N LYS A 134 -3.32 15.20 -10.07
CA LYS A 134 -3.12 13.93 -10.77
C LYS A 134 -2.59 12.86 -9.81
N GLN A 135 -1.52 13.15 -9.08
CA GLN A 135 -0.91 12.26 -8.09
C GLN A 135 -1.93 11.86 -7.00
N LYS A 136 -2.72 12.82 -6.50
CA LYS A 136 -3.81 12.57 -5.54
C LYS A 136 -4.79 11.53 -6.09
N SER A 137 -5.31 11.75 -7.31
CA SER A 137 -6.29 10.86 -7.93
C SER A 137 -5.73 9.45 -8.11
N GLU A 138 -4.50 9.33 -8.60
CA GLU A 138 -3.84 8.04 -8.82
C GLU A 138 -3.63 7.27 -7.51
N LEU A 139 -3.22 7.95 -6.44
CA LEU A 139 -3.04 7.34 -5.12
C LEU A 139 -4.36 6.95 -4.48
N GLU A 140 -5.40 7.77 -4.61
CA GLU A 140 -6.75 7.45 -4.12
C GLU A 140 -7.27 6.17 -4.78
N GLU A 141 -7.16 6.06 -6.11
CA GLU A 141 -7.55 4.85 -6.83
C GLU A 141 -6.76 3.62 -6.37
N LYS A 142 -5.43 3.75 -6.24
CA LYS A 142 -4.56 2.65 -5.79
C LYS A 142 -4.90 2.22 -4.36
N PHE A 143 -5.13 3.18 -3.47
CA PHE A 143 -5.53 2.94 -2.09
C PHE A 143 -6.87 2.21 -2.02
N ILE A 144 -7.92 2.72 -2.67
CA ILE A 144 -9.26 2.12 -2.65
C ILE A 144 -9.19 0.66 -3.12
N ARG A 145 -8.54 0.41 -4.26
CA ARG A 145 -8.43 -0.95 -4.82
C ARG A 145 -7.71 -1.90 -3.87
N LEU A 146 -6.60 -1.48 -3.27
CA LEU A 146 -5.82 -2.32 -2.38
C LEU A 146 -6.57 -2.58 -1.07
N HIS A 147 -7.25 -1.56 -0.55
CA HIS A 147 -8.11 -1.66 0.64
C HIS A 147 -9.29 -2.60 0.42
N GLU A 148 -10.00 -2.50 -0.71
CA GLU A 148 -11.09 -3.41 -1.09
C GLU A 148 -10.61 -4.86 -1.24
N ASN A 149 -9.43 -5.07 -1.80
CA ASN A 149 -8.84 -6.41 -1.92
C ASN A 149 -8.56 -7.02 -0.54
N LEU A 150 -8.08 -6.24 0.42
CA LEU A 150 -7.86 -6.70 1.80
C LEU A 150 -9.20 -6.94 2.54
N LEU A 151 -10.21 -6.10 2.33
CA LEU A 151 -11.55 -6.33 2.86
C LEU A 151 -12.19 -7.60 2.29
N ARG A 152 -12.00 -7.86 0.99
CA ARG A 152 -12.42 -9.13 0.38
C ARG A 152 -11.68 -10.29 1.02
N LEU A 153 -10.35 -10.21 1.16
CA LEU A 153 -9.55 -11.23 1.84
C LEU A 153 -10.06 -11.52 3.26
N LYS A 154 -10.48 -10.50 4.01
CA LYS A 154 -11.10 -10.66 5.33
C LYS A 154 -12.37 -11.51 5.27
N ARG A 155 -13.33 -11.11 4.43
CA ARG A 155 -14.62 -11.80 4.27
C ARG A 155 -14.43 -13.25 3.81
N ASP A 156 -13.55 -13.43 2.84
CA ASP A 156 -13.19 -14.72 2.26
C ASP A 156 -12.53 -15.64 3.30
N TYR A 157 -11.64 -15.08 4.14
CA TYR A 157 -11.03 -15.80 5.25
C TYR A 157 -12.06 -16.27 6.28
N ASP A 158 -13.01 -15.41 6.63
CA ASP A 158 -14.08 -15.76 7.56
C ASP A 158 -14.99 -16.84 6.99
N TYR A 159 -15.33 -16.76 5.71
CA TYR A 159 -16.06 -17.80 5.00
C TYR A 159 -15.29 -19.13 4.98
N SER A 160 -13.97 -19.09 4.81
CA SER A 160 -13.11 -20.28 4.77
C SER A 160 -13.18 -21.12 6.05
N LYS A 161 -13.57 -20.52 7.19
CA LYS A 161 -13.67 -21.21 8.49
C LYS A 161 -14.73 -22.31 8.50
N ARG A 162 -15.68 -22.28 7.55
CA ARG A 162 -16.75 -23.30 7.41
C ARG A 162 -16.27 -24.62 6.79
N PHE A 163 -15.07 -24.65 6.19
CA PHE A 163 -14.54 -25.83 5.51
C PHE A 163 -13.56 -26.62 6.38
N LEU A 164 -13.48 -27.93 6.10
CA LEU A 164 -12.51 -28.82 6.73
C LEU A 164 -11.06 -28.36 6.48
N PRO A 165 -10.14 -28.55 7.45
CA PRO A 165 -8.77 -28.05 7.37
C PRO A 165 -8.00 -28.40 6.09
N VAL A 166 -8.24 -29.60 5.54
CA VAL A 166 -7.58 -30.12 4.34
C VAL A 166 -8.00 -29.32 3.09
N LYS A 167 -9.30 -29.04 2.93
CA LYS A 167 -9.82 -28.22 1.82
C LYS A 167 -9.55 -26.74 2.03
N ARG A 168 -9.52 -26.29 3.29
CA ARG A 168 -9.30 -24.89 3.66
C ARG A 168 -7.96 -24.33 3.16
N TYR A 169 -6.89 -25.13 3.13
CA TYR A 169 -5.60 -24.66 2.62
C TYR A 169 -5.67 -24.22 1.14
N GLY A 170 -6.38 -24.98 0.30
CA GLY A 170 -6.59 -24.62 -1.11
C GLY A 170 -7.29 -23.26 -1.23
N PHE A 171 -8.37 -23.06 -0.49
CA PHE A 171 -9.10 -21.79 -0.44
C PHE A 171 -8.21 -20.63 0.03
N LEU A 172 -7.48 -20.79 1.14
CA LEU A 172 -6.59 -19.74 1.65
C LEU A 172 -5.52 -19.35 0.63
N LYS A 173 -4.93 -20.33 -0.06
CA LYS A 173 -3.94 -20.10 -1.11
C LYS A 173 -4.55 -19.32 -2.29
N ASP A 174 -5.75 -19.68 -2.71
CA ASP A 174 -6.41 -19.05 -3.85
C ASP A 174 -6.94 -17.65 -3.54
N MET A 175 -7.24 -17.35 -2.26
CA MET A 175 -7.60 -16.01 -1.79
C MET A 175 -6.39 -15.08 -1.66
N VAL A 176 -5.23 -15.60 -1.25
CA VAL A 176 -4.00 -14.81 -1.04
C VAL A 176 -3.31 -14.45 -2.37
N LYS A 177 -3.36 -15.34 -3.37
CA LYS A 177 -2.80 -15.09 -4.71
C LYS A 177 -3.27 -13.78 -5.36
N PRO A 178 -4.56 -13.44 -5.48
CA PRO A 178 -5.00 -12.21 -6.14
C PRO A 178 -4.58 -10.94 -5.39
N VAL A 179 -4.46 -11.00 -4.06
CA VAL A 179 -3.99 -9.87 -3.24
C VAL A 179 -2.51 -9.59 -3.52
N ILE A 180 -1.68 -10.64 -3.61
CA ILE A 180 -0.24 -10.54 -3.94
C ILE A 180 -0.01 -10.25 -5.43
N ARG A 181 -0.86 -10.82 -6.31
CA ARG A 181 -0.67 -10.75 -7.77
C ARG A 181 -1.02 -9.41 -8.37
N ASN A 182 -1.69 -8.51 -7.66
CA ASN A 182 -2.31 -7.30 -8.20
C ASN A 182 -1.46 -6.62 -9.30
N GLU A 183 -1.67 -7.04 -10.55
CA GLU A 183 -0.77 -6.77 -11.69
C GLU A 183 -0.86 -5.31 -12.12
N ARG A 184 -1.95 -4.63 -11.76
CA ARG A 184 -2.18 -3.21 -12.02
C ARG A 184 -1.59 -2.28 -10.97
N LEU A 185 -0.85 -2.82 -9.99
CA LEU A 185 0.14 -2.04 -9.24
C LEU A 185 1.45 -1.88 -10.03
N LYS A 186 1.65 -2.66 -11.11
CA LYS A 186 2.81 -2.57 -12.01
C LYS A 186 2.62 -1.54 -13.13
N GLU A 187 1.37 -1.27 -13.51
CA GLU A 187 1.04 -0.35 -14.59
C GLU A 187 0.91 1.07 -14.03
N THR A 188 2.02 1.80 -14.04
CA THR A 188 2.18 3.14 -14.66
C THR A 188 3.43 3.82 -14.08
N TYR A 189 4.59 3.47 -14.60
CA TYR A 189 5.76 4.38 -14.70
C TYR A 189 6.63 3.87 -15.85
N THR A 190 6.11 3.98 -17.07
CA THR A 190 6.97 4.25 -18.22
C THR A 190 7.05 5.77 -18.31
N ALA A 191 8.28 6.27 -18.19
CA ALA A 191 8.65 7.65 -18.47
C ALA A 191 8.20 8.10 -19.87
#